data_AF-A0A966PPP6-F1
#
_entry.id   AF-A0A966PPP6-F1
#
_cell.length_a   1.000
_cell.length_b   1.000
_cell.length_c   1.000
_cell.angle_alpha   90.00
_cell.angle_beta   90.00
_cell.angle_gamma   90.00
#
_symmetry.space_group_name_H-M   'P 1'
#
loop_
_entity.id
_entity.type
_entity.pdbx_description
1 polymer ?
#
loop_
_entity_poly.entity_id
_entity_poly.type
_entity_poly.pdbx_seq_one_letter_code
_entity_poly.pdbx_strand_id
1 'polypeptide(L)' 'MSPAAPDRNEVEPLIETVELRTHFRTPRGIARAVDGVTLQIRRGQSLGVVGESGS' A
#
# COMPACT_ATOMS: atom_id res chain seq x y z
N MET A 1 19.17 -4.65 32.68
CA MET A 1 18.63 -3.54 31.88
C MET A 1 18.04 -4.16 30.63
N SER A 2 16.70 -4.28 30.53
CA SER A 2 16.09 -4.76 29.29
C SER A 2 16.38 -3.76 28.17
N PRO A 3 16.59 -4.22 26.92
CA PRO A 3 16.61 -3.31 25.79
C PRO A 3 15.28 -2.55 25.74
N ALA A 4 15.35 -1.24 25.53
CA ALA A 4 14.15 -0.47 25.21
C ALA A 4 13.51 -1.10 23.97
N ALA A 5 12.20 -1.28 23.99
CA ALA A 5 11.49 -1.75 22.79
C ALA A 5 11.85 -0.81 21.62
N PRO A 6 12.12 -1.34 20.42
CA PRO A 6 12.50 -0.51 19.27
C PRO A 6 11.47 0.62 19.09
N ASP A 7 11.96 1.82 18.78
CA ASP A 7 11.07 2.94 18.47
C ASP A 7 10.12 2.50 17.36
N ARG A 8 8.81 2.73 17.53
CA ARG A 8 7.80 2.36 16.53
C ARG A 8 8.01 3.09 15.20
N ASN A 9 8.81 4.16 15.19
CA ASN A 9 9.26 4.83 13.96
C ASN A 9 10.43 4.13 13.24
N GLU A 10 11.20 3.27 13.92
CA GLU A 10 12.35 2.55 13.36
C GLU A 10 11.98 1.14 12.83
N VAL A 11 10.75 0.69 13.05
CA VAL A 11 10.30 -0.63 12.57
C VAL A 11 10.10 -0.57 11.06
N GLU A 12 10.80 -1.42 10.32
CA GLU A 12 10.61 -1.63 8.89
C GLU A 12 9.11 -1.83 8.56
N PRO A 13 8.63 -1.26 7.44
CA PRO A 13 7.25 -1.46 7.02
C PRO A 13 6.95 -2.95 6.87
N LEU A 14 5.79 -3.38 7.37
CA LEU A 14 5.33 -4.75 7.20
C LEU A 14 4.90 -5.00 5.76
N ILE A 15 4.32 -3.98 5.13
CA ILE A 15 3.95 -3.97 3.72
C ILE A 15 4.50 -2.69 3.12
N GLU A 16 5.19 -2.81 2.00
CA GLU A 16 5.63 -1.68 1.17
C GLU A 16 5.30 -1.96 -0.28
N THR A 17 4.76 -0.96 -0.98
CA THR A 17 4.67 -0.96 -2.44
C THR A 17 5.46 0.22 -2.97
N VAL A 18 6.09 0.05 -4.12
CA VAL A 18 6.80 1.11 -4.84
C VAL A 18 6.28 1.12 -6.27
N GLU A 19 5.70 2.23 -6.70
CA GLU A 19 5.18 2.42 -8.06
C GLU A 19 4.26 1.28 -8.52
N LEU A 20 3.40 0.76 -7.64
CA LEU A 20 2.52 -0.37 -7.96
C LEU A 20 1.59 0.01 -9.11
N ARG A 21 1.57 -0.83 -10.15
CA ARG A 21 0.71 -0.66 -11.33
C ARG A 21 0.00 -1.97 -11.63
N THR A 22 -1.32 -1.89 -11.75
CA THR A 22 -2.19 -3.03 -12.10
C THR A 22 -3.15 -2.57 -13.17
N HIS A 23 -2.96 -3.05 -14.39
CA HIS A 23 -3.76 -2.67 -15.55
C HIS A 23 -4.42 -3.90 -16.18
N PHE A 24 -5.70 -3.79 -16.48
CA PHE A 24 -6.50 -4.86 -17.08
C PHE A 24 -6.88 -4.49 -18.51
N ARG A 25 -6.81 -5.47 -19.43
CA ARG A 25 -7.35 -5.31 -20.78
C ARG A 25 -8.84 -5.63 -20.76
N THR A 26 -9.65 -4.69 -21.21
CA THR A 26 -11.10 -4.85 -21.33
C THR A 26 -11.54 -4.56 -22.77
N PRO A 27 -12.74 -4.99 -23.20
CA PRO A 27 -13.28 -4.60 -24.50
C PRO A 27 -13.40 -3.09 -24.71
N ARG A 28 -13.42 -2.30 -23.64
CA ARG A 28 -13.51 -0.82 -23.66
C ARG A 28 -12.15 -0.13 -23.62
N GLY A 29 -11.05 -0.88 -23.59
CA GLY A 29 -9.68 -0.37 -23.49
C GLY A 29 -8.95 -0.87 -22.23
N ILE A 30 -7.83 -0.21 -21.91
CA ILE A 30 -7.03 -0.53 -20.73
C ILE A 30 -7.64 0.13 -19.50
N ALA A 31 -8.10 -0.67 -18.54
CA ALA A 31 -8.52 -0.22 -17.22
C ALA A 31 -7.31 -0.19 -16.28
N ARG A 32 -6.95 1.00 -15.79
CA ARG A 32 -5.82 1.19 -14.86
C ARG A 32 -6.31 1.15 -13.42
N ALA A 33 -6.46 -0.05 -12.87
CA ALA A 33 -7.01 -0.24 -11.51
C ALA A 33 -6.05 0.22 -10.40
N VAL A 34 -4.73 0.19 -10.65
CA VAL A 34 -3.73 0.84 -9.81
C VAL A 34 -2.70 1.46 -10.75
N ASP A 35 -2.34 2.74 -10.55
CA ASP A 35 -1.43 3.45 -11.44
C ASP A 35 -0.37 4.26 -10.67
N GLY A 36 0.72 3.59 -10.26
CA GLY A 36 1.89 4.23 -9.65
C GLY A 36 1.73 4.49 -8.16
N VAL A 37 1.16 3.55 -7.41
CA VAL A 37 0.93 3.73 -5.97
C VAL A 37 2.13 3.23 -5.16
N THR A 38 2.70 4.14 -4.35
CA THR A 38 3.71 3.84 -3.33
C THR A 38 3.07 4.00 -1.96
N LEU A 39 3.04 2.93 -1.16
CA LEU A 39 2.46 2.94 0.18
C LEU A 39 3.26 2.09 1.15
N GLN A 40 3.21 2.43 2.44
CA GLN A 40 3.84 1.68 3.52
C GLN A 40 2.83 1.46 4.64
N ILE A 41 2.75 0.23 5.15
CA ILE A 41 1.93 -0.14 6.31
C ILE A 41 2.84 -0.76 7.36
N ARG A 42 2.93 -0.12 8.53
CA ARG A 42 3.73 -0.62 9.65
C ARG A 42 2.95 -1.61 10.51
N ARG A 43 3.66 -2.37 11.33
CA ARG A 43 3.04 -3.31 12.28
C ARG A 43 2.11 -2.56 13.25
N GLY A 44 0.86 -3.02 13.36
CA GLY A 44 -0.15 -2.38 14.21
C GLY A 44 -0.86 -1.17 13.58
N GLN A 45 -0.53 -0.82 12.34
CA GLN A 45 -1.25 0.18 11.55
C GLN A 45 -2.38 -0.49 10.76
N SER A 46 -3.52 0.19 10.68
CA SER A 46 -4.60 -0.14 9.75
C SER A 46 -4.65 0.90 8.64
N LEU A 47 -4.81 0.46 7.39
CA LEU A 47 -5.02 1.32 6.23
C LEU A 47 -6.39 1.02 5.62
N GLY A 48 -7.21 2.05 5.43
CA GLY A 48 -8.48 1.97 4.70
C GLY A 48 -8.33 2.59 3.32
N VAL A 49 -8.80 1.90 2.29
CA VAL A 49 -8.90 2.42 0.92
C VAL A 49 -10.38 2.60 0.60
N VAL A 50 -10.75 3.77 0.10
CA VAL A 50 -12.12 4.11 -0.29
C VAL A 50 -12.10 4.65 -1.72
N GLY A 51 -13.12 4.29 -2.50
CA GLY A 51 -13.24 4.66 -3.90
C GLY A 51 -14.67 4.49 -4.40
N GLU A 52 -14.99 5.15 -5.51
CA GLU A 52 -16.22 4.89 -6.24
C GLU A 52 -16.10 3.55 -6.99
N SER A 53 -17.23 2.89 -7.28
CA SER A 53 -17.22 1.70 -8.13
C SER A 53 -16.52 1.99 -9.47
N GLY A 54 -15.36 1.38 -9.69
CA GLY A 54 -14.57 1.54 -10.91
C GLY A 54 -13.35 2.46 -10.80
N SER A 55 -13.05 3.02 -9.62
CA SER A 55 -11.73 3.64 -9.33
C SER A 55 -10.70 2.60 -8.93
#